data_AF-A0A154V396-F1
#
_entry.id   AF-A0A154V396-F1
#
_cell.length_a   1.000
_cell.length_b   1.000
_cell.length_c   1.000
_cell.angle_alpha   90.00
_cell.angle_beta   90.00
_cell.angle_gamma   90.00
#
_symmetry.space_group_name_H-M   'P 1'
#
loop_
_entity.id
_entity.type
_entity.pdbx_description
1 polymer ?
#
loop_
_entity_poly.entity_id
_entity_poly.type
_entity_poly.pdbx_seq_one_letter_code
_entity_poly.pdbx_strand_id
1 'polypeptide(L)'
;MTVLFRPATIDDLAALMHLETTTFVTDAWSSDAMRGELTSRHSWYVVAADEADGGILGYAGLSCPRGAQAADVQTIAVAESARGRGIGRALLTRLVAEAHARGAREVLLEVRADNPVAQALYTSLGFEPIAVRPHYYQPDDVDAVVMRVALGGTPPSVSEPREATAPATGGPGVGTEARADDDACVDEDECDATAGPLVLGIETSCDETGIGIVRGQTLLANVISSSMDEHARYGGVVPEVAARAHLEALTPAIDAALEDAGVTLRELDAIAVTAGPGLSGALMVGVGAAKALAVALDIPLHGVNHLVGHVGADLLSLDGGSGRPLETPSIALLVSGGHTSLLLVRDLVDDVELLGETIDDAAGEAFDKVARILGLPYPGGPHIDRVAADGDPRAIRFPRGLSLPKDMERHRYDFSFSGLKTAVARWVEKRQDAGEPVPVADVAASFREAVVDVLLTKAVAACVDHGIPRLLLGGGVVANARVRELAAERCAAAGIELRIPPLSLCTDNGAMIAALGARLITSGRAPSGLAFGADSTLPVTVVQVG
;
A
#
# COMPACT_ATOMS: atom_id res chain seq x y z
N MET A 1 24.77 -38.99 -25.71
CA MET A 1 24.53 -37.66 -25.12
C MET A 1 23.83 -37.89 -23.81
N THR A 2 24.60 -37.86 -22.74
CA THR A 2 24.12 -38.15 -21.38
C THR A 2 23.96 -36.82 -20.66
N VAL A 3 22.90 -36.69 -19.86
CA VAL A 3 22.51 -35.39 -19.28
C VAL A 3 22.67 -35.43 -17.77
N LEU A 4 23.62 -34.64 -17.27
CA LEU A 4 23.84 -34.43 -15.85
C LEU A 4 22.91 -33.32 -15.35
N PHE A 5 22.14 -33.61 -14.30
CA PHE A 5 21.31 -32.62 -13.62
C PHE A 5 21.99 -32.22 -12.32
N ARG A 6 22.23 -30.92 -12.13
CA ARG A 6 22.83 -30.37 -10.90
C ARG A 6 22.23 -29.00 -10.56
N PRO A 7 22.32 -28.55 -9.29
CA PRO A 7 22.05 -27.15 -8.97
C PRO A 7 22.88 -26.21 -9.86
N ALA A 8 22.26 -25.11 -10.27
CA ALA A 8 22.95 -24.02 -10.94
C ALA A 8 23.83 -23.25 -9.94
N THR A 9 24.95 -22.72 -10.41
CA THR A 9 25.79 -21.78 -9.64
C THR A 9 25.87 -20.43 -10.37
N ILE A 10 26.47 -19.45 -9.71
CA ILE A 10 26.73 -18.13 -10.30
C ILE A 10 27.60 -18.20 -11.55
N ASP A 11 28.45 -19.22 -11.68
CA ASP A 11 29.34 -19.43 -12.82
C ASP A 11 28.56 -19.86 -14.08
N ASP A 12 27.37 -20.45 -13.91
CA ASP A 12 26.50 -20.83 -15.02
C ASP A 12 25.77 -19.62 -15.64
N LEU A 13 25.76 -18.46 -14.98
CA LEU A 13 24.94 -17.29 -15.35
C LEU A 13 25.08 -16.92 -16.84
N ALA A 14 26.29 -16.92 -17.39
CA ALA A 14 26.50 -16.60 -18.81
C ALA A 14 25.84 -17.62 -19.75
N ALA A 15 25.84 -18.90 -19.39
CA ALA A 15 25.21 -19.96 -20.16
C ALA A 15 23.68 -19.97 -20.01
N LEU A 16 23.16 -19.71 -18.80
CA LEU A 16 21.72 -19.50 -18.59
C LEU A 16 21.23 -18.31 -19.41
N MET A 17 21.92 -17.17 -19.37
CA MET A 17 21.53 -15.97 -20.10
C MET A 17 21.59 -16.13 -21.62
N HIS A 18 22.53 -16.92 -22.14
CA HIS A 18 22.53 -17.29 -23.55
C HIS A 18 21.30 -18.14 -23.91
N LEU A 19 20.94 -19.11 -23.07
CA LEU A 19 19.77 -19.96 -23.31
C LEU A 19 18.44 -19.21 -23.13
N GLU A 20 18.39 -18.29 -22.17
CA GLU A 20 17.24 -17.42 -21.87
C GLU A 20 16.92 -16.52 -23.06
N THR A 21 17.88 -15.70 -23.49
CA THR A 21 17.72 -14.75 -24.60
C THR A 21 17.51 -15.41 -25.97
N THR A 22 17.87 -16.69 -26.12
CA THR A 22 17.57 -17.48 -27.34
C THR A 22 16.25 -18.26 -27.25
N THR A 23 15.69 -18.46 -26.05
CA THR A 23 14.41 -19.16 -25.85
C THR A 23 13.24 -18.19 -25.77
N PHE A 24 13.43 -17.03 -25.15
CA PHE A 24 12.39 -16.02 -24.91
C PHE A 24 12.80 -14.71 -25.58
N VAL A 25 12.25 -14.41 -26.75
CA VAL A 25 12.69 -13.25 -27.56
C VAL A 25 12.18 -11.93 -26.98
N THR A 26 10.98 -11.95 -26.40
CA THR A 26 10.26 -10.80 -25.83
C THR A 26 10.22 -10.82 -24.30
N ASP A 27 10.11 -12.02 -23.71
CA ASP A 27 9.91 -12.24 -22.28
C ASP A 27 11.22 -12.56 -21.48
N ALA A 28 12.40 -12.51 -22.12
CA ALA A 28 13.66 -12.89 -21.47
C ALA A 28 13.99 -12.00 -20.27
N TRP A 29 14.39 -12.65 -19.18
CA TRP A 29 14.88 -12.00 -17.98
C TRP A 29 16.17 -11.20 -18.24
N SER A 30 16.41 -10.18 -17.40
CA SER A 30 17.69 -9.47 -17.42
C SER A 30 18.80 -10.29 -16.73
N SER A 31 20.06 -10.05 -17.11
CA SER A 31 21.22 -10.72 -16.50
C SER A 31 21.33 -10.44 -15.00
N ASP A 32 20.88 -9.26 -14.54
CA ASP A 32 20.88 -8.92 -13.12
C ASP A 32 19.72 -9.56 -12.35
N ALA A 33 18.54 -9.76 -12.97
CA ALA A 33 17.45 -10.53 -12.39
C ALA A 33 17.84 -12.00 -12.21
N MET A 34 18.37 -12.63 -13.27
CA MET A 34 18.89 -14.00 -13.23
C MET A 34 20.02 -14.15 -12.19
N ARG A 35 20.89 -13.14 -12.04
CA ARG A 35 21.93 -13.12 -11.00
C ARG A 35 21.34 -13.08 -9.59
N GLY A 36 20.35 -12.20 -9.35
CA GLY A 36 19.64 -12.12 -8.07
C GLY A 36 19.01 -13.46 -7.68
N GLU A 37 18.39 -14.12 -8.64
CA GLU A 37 17.73 -15.41 -8.48
C GLU A 37 18.70 -16.58 -8.25
N LEU A 38 19.84 -16.63 -8.95
CA LEU A 38 20.91 -17.60 -8.68
C LEU A 38 21.61 -17.40 -7.31
N THR A 39 21.47 -16.22 -6.69
CA THR A 39 22.09 -15.90 -5.38
C THR A 39 21.09 -15.81 -4.22
N SER A 40 19.79 -15.90 -4.53
CA SER A 40 18.69 -15.86 -3.57
C SER A 40 18.68 -17.07 -2.64
N ARG A 41 18.32 -16.83 -1.37
CA ARG A 41 18.09 -17.90 -0.38
C ARG A 41 16.69 -18.51 -0.46
N HIS A 42 15.82 -17.96 -1.29
CA HIS A 42 14.43 -18.38 -1.46
C HIS A 42 14.22 -19.11 -2.78
N SER A 43 15.11 -18.88 -3.76
CA SER A 43 15.04 -19.52 -5.07
C SER A 43 15.83 -20.84 -5.10
N TRP A 44 15.68 -21.59 -6.19
CA TRP A 44 16.48 -22.75 -6.53
C TRP A 44 16.48 -22.96 -8.04
N TYR A 45 17.67 -23.12 -8.62
CA TYR A 45 17.83 -23.36 -10.04
C TYR A 45 18.55 -24.68 -10.26
N VAL A 46 18.09 -25.41 -11.27
CA VAL A 46 18.70 -26.66 -11.73
C VAL A 46 19.04 -26.55 -13.20
N VAL A 47 20.26 -26.94 -13.56
CA VAL A 47 20.71 -27.06 -14.95
C VAL A 47 20.73 -28.53 -15.38
N ALA A 48 20.46 -28.74 -16.67
CA ALA A 48 20.72 -29.95 -17.41
C ALA A 48 21.95 -29.70 -18.31
N ALA A 49 23.09 -30.28 -17.97
CA ALA A 49 24.34 -30.15 -18.71
C ALA A 49 24.64 -31.43 -19.52
N ASP A 50 25.32 -31.30 -20.67
CA ASP A 50 25.90 -32.46 -21.36
C ASP A 50 27.10 -32.99 -20.57
N GLU A 51 27.16 -34.30 -20.31
CA GLU A 51 28.32 -34.92 -19.66
C GLU A 51 29.59 -34.88 -20.51
N ALA A 52 29.49 -34.69 -21.84
CA ALA A 52 30.63 -34.73 -22.73
C ALA A 52 31.47 -33.44 -22.75
N ASP A 53 30.82 -32.27 -22.67
CA ASP A 53 31.47 -30.95 -22.78
C ASP A 53 31.04 -29.93 -21.71
N GLY A 54 30.06 -30.27 -20.86
CA GLY A 54 29.53 -29.39 -19.81
C GLY A 54 28.53 -28.34 -20.31
N GLY A 55 28.18 -28.32 -21.59
CA GLY A 55 27.27 -27.34 -22.19
C GLY A 55 25.86 -27.41 -21.57
N ILE A 56 25.27 -26.26 -21.26
CA ILE A 56 23.93 -26.18 -20.65
C ILE A 56 22.86 -26.39 -21.74
N LEU A 57 22.14 -27.50 -21.63
CA LEU A 57 21.08 -27.97 -22.55
C LEU A 57 19.69 -27.49 -22.14
N GLY A 58 19.53 -27.09 -20.89
CA GLY A 58 18.29 -26.63 -20.30
C GLY A 58 18.50 -26.20 -18.86
N TYR A 59 17.59 -25.38 -18.34
CA TYR A 59 17.55 -25.04 -16.92
C TYR A 59 16.11 -24.76 -16.49
N ALA A 60 15.86 -24.80 -15.19
CA ALA A 60 14.59 -24.36 -14.63
C ALA A 60 14.77 -23.74 -13.24
N GLY A 61 13.92 -22.78 -12.90
CA GLY A 61 13.94 -22.02 -11.65
C GLY A 61 12.66 -22.22 -10.83
N LEU A 62 12.82 -22.35 -9.51
CA LEU A 62 11.75 -22.43 -8.53
C LEU A 62 11.95 -21.34 -7.47
N SER A 63 10.97 -20.47 -7.28
CA SER A 63 10.85 -19.65 -6.08
C SER A 63 10.11 -20.45 -5.00
N CYS A 64 10.77 -20.68 -3.86
CA CYS A 64 10.19 -21.39 -2.74
C CYS A 64 10.79 -20.87 -1.42
N PRO A 65 10.29 -19.73 -0.89
CA PRO A 65 10.65 -19.24 0.43
C PRO A 65 10.40 -20.30 1.50
N ARG A 66 11.24 -20.36 2.54
CA ARG A 66 11.06 -21.32 3.63
C ARG A 66 9.76 -21.02 4.39
N GLY A 67 8.88 -22.02 4.49
CA GLY A 67 7.58 -21.89 5.13
C GLY A 67 6.46 -21.38 4.22
N ALA A 68 6.73 -21.11 2.95
CA ALA A 68 5.67 -20.80 1.99
C ALA A 68 4.76 -22.02 1.76
N GLN A 69 3.44 -21.79 1.70
CA GLN A 69 2.47 -22.87 1.41
C GLN A 69 2.48 -23.26 -0.07
N ALA A 70 2.91 -22.36 -0.93
CA ALA A 70 3.03 -22.52 -2.37
C ALA A 70 4.47 -22.25 -2.82
N ALA A 71 4.86 -22.80 -3.98
CA ALA A 71 6.11 -22.51 -4.65
C ALA A 71 5.87 -22.26 -6.14
N ASP A 72 6.62 -21.36 -6.76
CA ASP A 72 6.36 -20.88 -8.12
C ASP A 72 7.49 -21.27 -9.07
N VAL A 73 7.15 -21.93 -10.18
CA VAL A 73 8.11 -22.17 -11.28
C VAL A 73 8.31 -20.86 -12.03
N GLN A 74 9.48 -20.27 -11.86
CA GLN A 74 9.83 -18.96 -12.42
C GLN A 74 10.08 -19.00 -13.93
N THR A 75 10.83 -20.01 -14.38
CA THR A 75 11.19 -20.19 -15.79
C THR A 75 11.63 -21.64 -16.03
N ILE A 76 11.48 -22.11 -17.26
CA ILE A 76 12.00 -23.38 -17.73
C ILE A 76 12.38 -23.28 -19.22
N ALA A 77 13.67 -23.39 -19.51
CA ALA A 77 14.23 -23.32 -20.85
C ALA A 77 14.87 -24.65 -21.25
N VAL A 78 14.74 -25.03 -22.52
CA VAL A 78 15.44 -26.17 -23.12
C VAL A 78 15.92 -25.77 -24.51
N ALA A 79 17.23 -25.92 -24.73
CA ALA A 79 17.91 -25.61 -25.98
C ALA A 79 17.24 -26.34 -27.15
N GLU A 80 17.06 -25.64 -28.27
CA GLU A 80 16.32 -26.16 -29.42
C GLU A 80 16.85 -27.53 -29.90
N SER A 81 18.18 -27.67 -29.97
CA SER A 81 18.89 -28.90 -30.30
C SER A 81 18.62 -30.08 -29.35
N ALA A 82 18.15 -29.80 -28.13
CA ALA A 82 17.91 -30.75 -27.05
C ALA A 82 16.41 -30.98 -26.73
N ARG A 83 15.49 -30.28 -27.41
CA ARG A 83 14.03 -30.46 -27.28
C ARG A 83 13.60 -31.87 -27.70
N GLY A 84 12.44 -32.32 -27.22
CA GLY A 84 11.90 -33.67 -27.48
C GLY A 84 12.56 -34.82 -26.70
N ARG A 85 13.69 -34.57 -26.01
CA ARG A 85 14.48 -35.60 -25.29
C ARG A 85 14.07 -35.81 -23.82
N GLY A 86 12.92 -35.28 -23.41
CA GLY A 86 12.43 -35.39 -22.02
C GLY A 86 13.09 -34.46 -20.99
N ILE A 87 14.05 -33.62 -21.38
CA ILE A 87 14.78 -32.71 -20.47
C ILE A 87 13.82 -31.79 -19.70
N GLY A 88 12.85 -31.15 -20.37
CA GLY A 88 11.86 -30.30 -19.69
C GLY A 88 11.04 -31.03 -18.62
N ARG A 89 10.65 -32.29 -18.88
CA ARG A 89 10.00 -33.14 -17.87
C ARG A 89 10.94 -33.38 -16.69
N ALA A 90 12.18 -33.75 -16.95
CA ALA A 90 13.18 -34.06 -15.92
C ALA A 90 13.60 -32.84 -15.08
N LEU A 91 13.56 -31.62 -15.65
CA LEU A 91 13.74 -30.36 -14.93
C LEU A 91 12.53 -30.07 -14.03
N LEU A 92 11.31 -30.08 -14.58
CA LEU A 92 10.11 -29.75 -13.80
C LEU A 92 9.83 -30.76 -12.68
N THR A 93 10.06 -32.06 -12.91
CA THR A 93 9.97 -33.07 -11.83
C THR A 93 10.95 -32.79 -10.68
N ARG A 94 12.12 -32.18 -10.95
CA ARG A 94 13.06 -31.76 -9.90
C ARG A 94 12.59 -30.53 -9.15
N LEU A 95 12.00 -29.54 -9.84
CA LEU A 95 11.39 -28.38 -9.17
C LEU A 95 10.27 -28.82 -8.23
N VAL A 96 9.38 -29.71 -8.69
CA VAL A 96 8.30 -30.29 -7.88
C VAL A 96 8.83 -31.06 -6.66
N ALA A 97 9.91 -31.83 -6.83
CA ALA A 97 10.56 -32.53 -5.72
C ALA A 97 11.24 -31.59 -4.70
N GLU A 98 11.90 -30.52 -5.18
CA GLU A 98 12.51 -29.50 -4.32
C GLU A 98 11.46 -28.70 -3.55
N ALA A 99 10.35 -28.31 -4.19
CA ALA A 99 9.23 -27.64 -3.54
C ALA A 99 8.64 -28.49 -2.39
N HIS A 100 8.43 -29.79 -2.64
CA HIS A 100 8.00 -30.74 -1.61
C HIS A 100 9.04 -30.89 -0.49
N ALA A 101 10.34 -30.96 -0.83
CA ALA A 101 11.41 -31.01 0.17
C ALA A 101 11.52 -29.74 1.04
N ARG A 102 11.09 -28.59 0.51
CA ARG A 102 10.99 -27.30 1.23
C ARG A 102 9.69 -27.13 2.02
N GLY A 103 8.75 -28.07 1.91
CA GLY A 103 7.49 -28.08 2.66
C GLY A 103 6.32 -27.34 1.99
N ALA A 104 6.43 -26.98 0.71
CA ALA A 104 5.29 -26.44 -0.04
C ALA A 104 4.18 -27.50 -0.19
N ARG A 105 2.93 -27.05 -0.19
CA ARG A 105 1.71 -27.87 -0.37
C ARG A 105 1.19 -27.87 -1.81
N GLU A 106 1.62 -26.92 -2.62
CA GLU A 106 1.30 -26.81 -4.03
C GLU A 106 2.44 -26.12 -4.79
N VAL A 107 2.51 -26.37 -6.11
CA VAL A 107 3.41 -25.67 -7.02
C VAL A 107 2.56 -25.01 -8.10
N LEU A 108 2.79 -23.72 -8.35
CA LEU A 108 2.15 -22.95 -9.41
C LEU A 108 3.14 -22.63 -10.53
N LEU A 109 2.58 -22.31 -11.69
CA LEU A 109 3.29 -21.74 -12.83
C LEU A 109 2.34 -20.90 -13.69
N GLU A 110 2.87 -19.89 -14.36
CA GLU A 110 2.25 -19.24 -15.50
C GLU A 110 2.76 -19.83 -16.81
N VAL A 111 1.87 -19.98 -17.80
CA VAL A 111 2.24 -20.37 -19.16
C VAL A 111 1.44 -19.58 -20.18
N ARG A 112 2.12 -19.12 -21.24
CA ARG A 112 1.45 -18.45 -22.37
C ARG A 112 0.33 -19.32 -22.95
N ALA A 113 -0.83 -18.71 -23.17
CA ALA A 113 -2.00 -19.38 -23.75
C ALA A 113 -1.72 -19.92 -25.17
N ASP A 114 -0.80 -19.30 -25.90
CA ASP A 114 -0.34 -19.68 -27.24
C ASP A 114 0.68 -20.86 -27.26
N ASN A 115 1.06 -21.42 -26.11
CA ASN A 115 2.08 -22.48 -25.99
C ASN A 115 1.49 -23.86 -25.59
N PRO A 116 0.85 -24.58 -26.52
CA PRO A 116 0.23 -25.88 -26.24
C PRO A 116 1.25 -26.98 -25.88
N VAL A 117 2.52 -26.84 -26.29
CA VAL A 117 3.57 -27.82 -25.99
C VAL A 117 3.95 -27.78 -24.51
N ALA A 118 4.10 -26.58 -23.94
CA ALA A 118 4.35 -26.40 -22.51
C ALA A 118 3.12 -26.81 -21.68
N GLN A 119 1.92 -26.36 -22.05
CA GLN A 119 0.67 -26.75 -21.38
C GLN A 119 0.47 -28.28 -21.34
N ALA A 120 0.75 -28.99 -22.44
CA ALA A 120 0.70 -30.45 -22.48
C ALA A 120 1.75 -31.12 -21.59
N LEU A 121 2.97 -30.56 -21.52
CA LEU A 121 4.00 -31.03 -20.58
C LEU A 121 3.53 -30.90 -19.13
N TYR A 122 3.01 -29.74 -18.75
CA TYR A 122 2.56 -29.44 -17.38
C TYR A 122 1.36 -30.30 -16.99
N THR A 123 0.35 -30.41 -17.87
CA THR A 123 -0.81 -31.30 -17.68
C THR A 123 -0.35 -32.76 -17.46
N SER A 124 0.63 -33.23 -18.22
CA SER A 124 1.19 -34.59 -18.09
C SER A 124 2.07 -34.82 -16.83
N LEU A 125 2.19 -33.81 -15.96
CA LEU A 125 2.83 -33.87 -14.65
C LEU A 125 1.86 -33.53 -13.51
N GLY A 126 0.55 -33.44 -13.80
CA GLY A 126 -0.49 -33.20 -12.79
C GLY A 126 -0.78 -31.74 -12.50
N PHE A 127 -0.26 -30.80 -13.29
CA PHE A 127 -0.68 -29.40 -13.21
C PHE A 127 -2.05 -29.22 -13.87
N GLU A 128 -2.99 -28.63 -13.14
CA GLU A 128 -4.34 -28.29 -13.60
C GLU A 128 -4.45 -26.77 -13.81
N PRO A 129 -5.11 -26.28 -14.87
CA PRO A 129 -5.36 -24.86 -15.05
C PRO A 129 -6.37 -24.36 -14.01
N ILE A 130 -6.03 -23.29 -13.28
CA ILE A 130 -6.86 -22.72 -12.20
C ILE A 130 -7.36 -21.30 -12.48
N ALA A 131 -6.66 -20.53 -13.32
CA ALA A 131 -7.06 -19.18 -13.71
C ALA A 131 -6.45 -18.80 -15.07
N VAL A 132 -6.97 -17.72 -15.66
CA VAL A 132 -6.37 -17.05 -16.83
C VAL A 132 -6.17 -15.58 -16.48
N ARG A 133 -4.95 -15.07 -16.68
CA ARG A 133 -4.63 -13.64 -16.57
C ARG A 133 -4.68 -13.04 -17.99
N PRO A 134 -5.67 -12.19 -18.31
CA PRO A 134 -5.77 -11.62 -19.65
C PRO A 134 -4.63 -10.64 -19.94
N HIS A 135 -4.16 -10.59 -21.18
CA HIS A 135 -3.15 -9.62 -21.66
C HIS A 135 -1.82 -9.59 -20.85
N TYR A 136 -1.44 -10.72 -20.24
CA TYR A 136 -0.33 -10.78 -19.28
C TYR A 136 1.06 -10.65 -19.92
N TYR A 137 1.32 -11.37 -21.02
CA TYR A 137 2.59 -11.32 -21.73
C TYR A 137 2.60 -10.16 -22.72
N GLN A 138 3.35 -9.11 -22.38
CA GLN A 138 3.49 -7.89 -23.16
C GLN A 138 4.94 -7.79 -23.69
N PRO A 139 5.17 -7.38 -24.94
CA PRO A 139 4.25 -6.64 -25.83
C PRO A 139 3.38 -7.52 -26.76
N ASP A 140 3.44 -8.85 -26.62
CA ASP A 140 2.79 -9.78 -27.56
C ASP A 140 1.26 -9.88 -27.41
N ASP A 141 0.71 -9.29 -26.34
CA ASP A 141 -0.71 -9.29 -25.97
C ASP A 141 -1.32 -10.69 -25.76
N VAL A 142 -0.59 -11.55 -25.05
CA VAL A 142 -0.97 -12.97 -24.84
C VAL A 142 -1.34 -13.25 -23.38
N ASP A 143 -2.46 -13.94 -23.19
CA ASP A 143 -2.94 -14.37 -21.88
C ASP A 143 -1.99 -15.39 -21.20
N ALA A 144 -1.92 -15.36 -19.88
CA ALA A 144 -1.27 -16.40 -19.09
C ALA A 144 -2.29 -17.36 -18.48
N VAL A 145 -2.15 -18.66 -18.77
CA VAL A 145 -2.85 -19.72 -18.05
C VAL A 145 -2.06 -19.99 -16.77
N VAL A 146 -2.69 -19.75 -15.62
CA VAL A 146 -2.12 -20.12 -14.31
C VAL A 146 -2.45 -21.58 -14.08
N MET A 147 -1.43 -22.43 -13.90
CA MET A 147 -1.59 -23.85 -13.62
C MET A 147 -1.00 -24.21 -12.26
N ARG A 148 -1.57 -25.21 -11.60
CA ARG A 148 -1.18 -25.65 -10.25
C ARG A 148 -1.17 -27.17 -10.15
N VAL A 149 -0.16 -27.73 -9.48
CA VAL A 149 -0.19 -29.11 -8.97
C VAL A 149 -0.20 -29.11 -7.43
N ALA A 150 -1.09 -29.90 -6.83
CA ALA A 150 -1.10 -30.11 -5.38
C ALA A 150 -0.03 -31.13 -4.98
N LEU A 151 0.83 -30.76 -4.04
CA LEU A 151 1.81 -31.65 -3.41
C LEU A 151 1.10 -32.37 -2.25
N GLY A 152 0.32 -33.39 -2.59
CA GLY A 152 -0.57 -34.07 -1.65
C GLY A 152 0.15 -34.59 -0.41
N GLY A 153 -0.39 -34.26 0.77
CA GLY A 153 0.18 -34.71 2.04
C GLY A 153 -0.83 -34.79 3.18
N THR A 154 -0.55 -35.65 4.15
CA THR A 154 -1.01 -35.50 5.54
C THR A 154 -0.18 -36.38 6.47
N PRO A 155 0.46 -35.83 7.50
CA PRO A 155 0.63 -36.53 8.76
C PRO A 155 -0.74 -36.63 9.46
N PRO A 156 -1.07 -37.74 10.14
CA PRO A 156 -2.37 -37.90 10.79
C PRO A 156 -2.52 -36.98 12.00
N SER A 157 -3.78 -36.69 12.38
CA SER A 157 -4.10 -36.15 13.70
C SER A 157 -3.68 -37.14 14.78
N VAL A 158 -2.90 -36.70 15.77
CA VAL A 158 -2.60 -37.48 16.97
C VAL A 158 -3.01 -36.66 18.19
N SER A 159 -3.96 -37.20 18.94
CA SER A 159 -4.41 -36.70 20.25
C SER A 159 -3.66 -37.40 21.39
N GLU A 160 -3.88 -36.89 22.61
CA GLU A 160 -3.59 -37.49 23.94
C GLU A 160 -2.21 -37.20 24.58
N PRO A 161 -2.09 -37.26 25.93
CA PRO A 161 -3.10 -37.60 26.95
C PRO A 161 -3.35 -36.53 28.06
N ARG A 162 -4.41 -36.74 28.85
CA ARG A 162 -4.66 -36.10 30.16
C ARG A 162 -4.18 -37.01 31.29
N GLU A 163 -3.33 -36.50 32.19
CA GLU A 163 -3.12 -36.96 33.58
C GLU A 163 -2.60 -35.75 34.38
N ALA A 164 -2.86 -35.54 35.68
CA ALA A 164 -3.92 -36.05 36.57
C ALA A 164 -4.11 -35.03 37.73
N THR A 165 -5.30 -34.96 38.33
CA THR A 165 -5.59 -34.23 39.60
C THR A 165 -4.91 -34.94 40.78
N ALA A 166 -4.45 -34.32 41.88
CA ALA A 166 -5.14 -33.53 42.92
C ALA A 166 -4.10 -33.20 44.05
N PRO A 167 -4.40 -32.62 45.24
CA PRO A 167 -5.68 -32.14 45.78
C PRO A 167 -5.65 -30.71 46.39
N ALA A 168 -6.79 -30.29 46.95
CA ALA A 168 -7.05 -28.94 47.46
C ALA A 168 -6.87 -28.77 48.98
N THR A 169 -6.63 -27.52 49.38
CA THR A 169 -7.00 -26.87 50.66
C THR A 169 -7.34 -25.40 50.33
N GLY A 170 -8.22 -24.66 51.03
CA GLY A 170 -9.06 -25.01 52.18
C GLY A 170 -9.89 -23.87 52.81
N GLY A 171 -10.23 -22.78 52.09
CA GLY A 171 -11.13 -21.65 52.54
C GLY A 171 -10.68 -20.84 53.77
N PRO A 172 -11.48 -19.88 54.32
CA PRO A 172 -12.51 -18.96 53.75
C PRO A 172 -11.98 -17.49 53.70
N GLY A 173 -12.72 -16.37 53.50
CA GLY A 173 -14.11 -16.06 53.09
C GLY A 173 -14.73 -14.83 53.80
N VAL A 174 -15.79 -14.23 53.21
CA VAL A 174 -16.72 -13.17 53.75
C VAL A 174 -16.32 -11.67 53.65
N GLY A 175 -17.30 -10.81 53.28
CA GLY A 175 -17.33 -9.34 53.51
C GLY A 175 -17.28 -8.47 52.23
N THR A 176 -18.35 -8.13 51.50
CA THR A 176 -19.44 -7.16 51.78
C THR A 176 -19.03 -5.87 52.52
N GLU A 177 -19.07 -4.72 51.84
CA GLU A 177 -20.09 -3.68 52.07
C GLU A 177 -20.05 -2.57 50.99
N ALA A 178 -21.18 -1.90 50.79
CA ALA A 178 -21.32 -0.77 49.88
C ALA A 178 -21.19 0.57 50.64
N ARG A 179 -20.85 1.64 49.92
CA ARG A 179 -21.18 3.02 50.33
C ARG A 179 -21.72 3.79 49.13
N ALA A 180 -22.84 4.47 49.37
CA ALA A 180 -23.41 5.49 48.52
C ALA A 180 -23.11 6.87 49.14
N ASP A 181 -23.49 7.93 48.41
CA ASP A 181 -23.47 9.35 48.77
C ASP A 181 -22.03 9.91 48.88
N ASP A 182 -21.67 11.00 48.19
CA ASP A 182 -22.29 12.32 48.33
C ASP A 182 -22.68 13.02 47.02
N ASP A 183 -23.74 13.82 47.11
CA ASP A 183 -24.23 14.77 46.13
C ASP A 183 -23.54 16.13 46.35
N ALA A 184 -22.80 16.62 45.35
CA ALA A 184 -22.10 17.90 45.42
C ALA A 184 -22.23 18.64 44.08
N CYS A 185 -23.09 19.67 44.07
CA CYS A 185 -23.08 20.69 43.04
C CYS A 185 -21.71 21.40 43.05
N VAL A 186 -21.03 21.45 41.90
CA VAL A 186 -19.81 22.27 41.73
C VAL A 186 -19.99 23.12 40.48
N ASP A 187 -19.53 24.37 40.60
CA ASP A 187 -19.79 25.51 39.74
C ASP A 187 -19.52 25.32 38.24
N GLU A 188 -20.30 26.03 37.43
CA GLU A 188 -20.03 26.27 36.01
C GLU A 188 -18.77 27.18 35.86
N ASP A 189 -18.08 27.09 34.71
CA ASP A 189 -16.87 27.86 34.33
C ASP A 189 -15.46 27.39 34.82
N GLU A 190 -15.16 26.09 34.75
CA GLU A 190 -13.81 25.64 34.33
C GLU A 190 -13.91 24.74 33.07
N CYS A 191 -13.21 25.13 32.00
CA CYS A 191 -13.19 24.36 30.74
C CYS A 191 -12.23 23.16 30.89
N ASP A 192 -12.79 22.00 31.25
CA ASP A 192 -12.05 20.79 31.57
C ASP A 192 -11.20 20.25 30.39
N ALA A 193 -9.88 20.33 30.52
CA ALA A 193 -8.91 19.76 29.59
C ALA A 193 -8.82 18.22 29.63
N THR A 194 -9.64 17.54 30.45
CA THR A 194 -9.73 16.08 30.54
C THR A 194 -10.97 15.48 29.88
N ALA A 195 -11.88 16.28 29.32
CA ALA A 195 -13.12 15.81 28.71
C ALA A 195 -12.95 15.21 27.31
N GLY A 196 -13.02 13.88 27.21
CA GLY A 196 -13.14 13.14 25.93
C GLY A 196 -12.48 11.76 25.97
N PRO A 197 -12.85 10.82 25.08
CA PRO A 197 -12.24 9.49 25.05
C PRO A 197 -10.75 9.57 24.69
N LEU A 198 -9.93 8.83 25.42
CA LEU A 198 -8.50 8.64 25.14
C LEU A 198 -8.32 7.49 24.13
N VAL A 199 -8.01 7.83 22.88
CA VAL A 199 -7.95 6.88 21.77
C VAL A 199 -6.54 6.78 21.22
N LEU A 200 -6.03 5.56 21.09
CA LEU A 200 -4.80 5.26 20.34
C LEU A 200 -5.16 4.88 18.90
N GLY A 201 -4.60 5.57 17.92
CA GLY A 201 -4.77 5.33 16.48
C GLY A 201 -3.54 4.69 15.85
N ILE A 202 -3.74 3.66 15.04
CA ILE A 202 -2.69 2.92 14.31
C ILE A 202 -2.89 3.06 12.80
N GLU A 203 -1.92 3.69 12.12
CA GLU A 203 -1.84 3.79 10.66
C GLU A 203 -0.65 2.97 10.14
N THR A 204 -0.93 2.04 9.21
CA THR A 204 0.04 1.16 8.54
C THR A 204 -0.47 0.79 7.13
N SER A 205 -1.07 1.72 6.39
CA SER A 205 -1.66 1.46 5.06
C SER A 205 -0.64 1.43 3.91
N CYS A 206 0.45 2.22 4.01
CA CYS A 206 1.44 2.39 2.95
C CYS A 206 2.88 2.16 3.45
N ASP A 207 3.67 3.20 3.67
CA ASP A 207 5.09 3.11 4.09
C ASP A 207 5.44 3.91 5.36
N GLU A 208 4.51 4.68 5.90
CA GLU A 208 4.55 5.25 7.26
C GLU A 208 3.90 4.32 8.30
N THR A 209 4.61 4.07 9.40
CA THR A 209 4.06 3.53 10.64
C THR A 209 3.67 4.71 11.52
N GLY A 210 2.38 5.03 11.60
CA GLY A 210 1.86 6.15 12.39
C GLY A 210 1.16 5.67 13.67
N ILE A 211 1.59 6.17 14.82
CA ILE A 211 0.88 6.00 16.10
C ILE A 211 0.49 7.38 16.63
N GLY A 212 -0.81 7.59 16.82
CA GLY A 212 -1.34 8.82 17.40
C GLY A 212 -2.13 8.53 18.68
N ILE A 213 -2.10 9.47 19.63
CA ILE A 213 -2.94 9.42 20.83
C ILE A 213 -3.68 10.74 20.94
N VAL A 214 -5.00 10.68 21.07
CA VAL A 214 -5.88 11.86 21.18
C VAL A 214 -6.77 11.73 22.41
N ARG A 215 -7.13 12.86 23.02
CA ARG A 215 -8.21 12.95 24.00
C ARG A 215 -9.32 13.81 23.42
N GLY A 216 -10.40 13.17 22.96
CA GLY A 216 -11.45 13.85 22.19
C GLY A 216 -10.93 14.43 20.88
N GLN A 217 -10.69 15.75 20.85
CA GLN A 217 -10.12 16.49 19.70
C GLN A 217 -8.70 17.02 19.95
N THR A 218 -8.18 16.84 21.16
CA THR A 218 -6.84 17.28 21.54
C THR A 218 -5.82 16.23 21.16
N LEU A 219 -4.81 16.60 20.36
CA LEU A 219 -3.69 15.73 20.06
C LEU A 219 -2.72 15.68 21.26
N LEU A 220 -2.38 14.47 21.72
CA LEU A 220 -1.41 14.26 22.81
C LEU A 220 -0.06 13.75 22.29
N ALA A 221 -0.08 12.82 21.32
CA ALA A 221 1.13 12.33 20.65
C ALA A 221 0.84 11.98 19.19
N ASN A 222 1.87 12.11 18.34
CA ASN A 222 1.84 11.65 16.94
C ASN A 222 3.25 11.23 16.50
N VAL A 223 3.57 9.96 16.68
CA VAL A 223 4.84 9.36 16.30
C VAL A 223 4.72 8.76 14.90
N ILE A 224 5.63 9.12 14.01
CA ILE A 224 5.68 8.60 12.64
C ILE A 224 7.07 7.99 12.39
N SER A 225 7.10 6.72 12.03
CA SER A 225 8.30 6.03 11.55
C SER A 225 8.11 5.69 10.07
N SER A 226 8.85 6.38 9.20
CA SER A 226 8.76 6.22 7.74
C SER A 226 9.82 5.26 7.21
N SER A 227 9.40 4.35 6.34
CA SER A 227 10.29 3.41 5.62
C SER A 227 10.74 3.91 4.24
N MET A 228 10.46 5.19 3.87
CA MET A 228 10.76 5.77 2.55
C MET A 228 12.20 5.53 2.05
N ASP A 229 13.20 5.60 2.93
CA ASP A 229 14.61 5.39 2.57
C ASP A 229 14.90 3.94 2.12
N GLU A 230 14.15 2.95 2.64
CA GLU A 230 14.27 1.55 2.23
C GLU A 230 13.70 1.31 0.83
N HIS A 231 12.67 2.09 0.47
CA HIS A 231 12.00 2.07 -0.84
C HIS A 231 12.77 2.87 -1.90
N ALA A 232 13.56 3.87 -1.50
CA ALA A 232 14.27 4.77 -2.41
C ALA A 232 15.15 4.04 -3.45
N ARG A 233 15.79 2.92 -3.06
CA ARG A 233 16.63 2.10 -3.98
C ARG A 233 15.82 1.36 -5.07
N TYR A 234 14.52 1.20 -4.87
CA TYR A 234 13.58 0.63 -5.86
C TYR A 234 12.82 1.73 -6.62
N GLY A 235 12.88 2.98 -6.13
CA GLY A 235 12.23 4.15 -6.70
C GLY A 235 10.71 4.21 -6.46
N GLY A 236 10.20 3.44 -5.49
CA GLY A 236 8.79 3.35 -5.13
C GLY A 236 8.56 2.27 -4.08
N VAL A 237 7.42 2.32 -3.40
CA VAL A 237 7.09 1.45 -2.26
C VAL A 237 7.06 -0.03 -2.66
N VAL A 238 7.81 -0.87 -1.92
CA VAL A 238 7.81 -2.33 -2.06
C VAL A 238 6.96 -2.94 -0.94
N PRO A 239 5.80 -3.57 -1.23
CA PRO A 239 4.83 -3.94 -0.19
C PRO A 239 5.37 -4.86 0.92
N GLU A 240 6.23 -5.83 0.57
CA GLU A 240 6.84 -6.74 1.55
C GLU A 240 7.91 -6.06 2.43
N VAL A 241 8.57 -5.01 1.92
CA VAL A 241 9.51 -4.20 2.70
C VAL A 241 8.73 -3.34 3.69
N ALA A 242 7.66 -2.67 3.24
CA ALA A 242 6.79 -1.87 4.10
C ALA A 242 6.18 -2.70 5.23
N ALA A 243 5.61 -3.87 4.92
CA ALA A 243 5.05 -4.77 5.93
C ALA A 243 6.09 -5.20 7.00
N ARG A 244 7.35 -5.39 6.63
CA ARG A 244 8.44 -5.69 7.58
C ARG A 244 8.85 -4.48 8.40
N ALA A 245 8.98 -3.31 7.77
CA ALA A 245 9.29 -2.07 8.46
C ALA A 245 8.21 -1.74 9.51
N HIS A 246 6.92 -1.93 9.21
CA HIS A 246 5.86 -1.82 10.22
C HIS A 246 6.06 -2.80 11.38
N LEU A 247 6.36 -4.08 11.12
CA LEU A 247 6.59 -5.07 12.20
C LEU A 247 7.77 -4.68 13.13
N GLU A 248 8.81 -4.06 12.59
CA GLU A 248 9.97 -3.60 13.35
C GLU A 248 9.69 -2.27 14.09
N ALA A 249 8.96 -1.35 13.46
CA ALA A 249 8.70 0.00 13.99
C ALA A 249 7.52 0.09 14.97
N LEU A 250 6.54 -0.83 14.91
CA LEU A 250 5.26 -0.65 15.61
C LEU A 250 5.39 -0.58 17.13
N THR A 251 6.10 -1.53 17.76
CA THR A 251 6.27 -1.52 19.23
C THR A 251 7.06 -0.29 19.70
N PRO A 252 8.22 0.05 19.13
CA PRO A 252 8.91 1.31 19.45
C PRO A 252 8.06 2.57 19.26
N ALA A 253 7.22 2.62 18.21
CA ALA A 253 6.36 3.77 17.95
C ALA A 253 5.21 3.88 18.97
N ILE A 254 4.66 2.75 19.43
CA ILE A 254 3.66 2.73 20.51
C ILE A 254 4.29 3.17 21.82
N ASP A 255 5.45 2.63 22.20
CA ASP A 255 6.15 2.99 23.44
C ASP A 255 6.48 4.49 23.47
N ALA A 256 6.99 5.04 22.36
CA ALA A 256 7.27 6.47 22.22
C ALA A 256 6.00 7.34 22.27
N ALA A 257 4.91 6.94 21.62
CA ALA A 257 3.66 7.71 21.63
C ALA A 257 3.02 7.76 23.03
N LEU A 258 3.15 6.69 23.81
CA LEU A 258 2.71 6.65 25.21
C LEU A 258 3.58 7.56 26.11
N GLU A 259 4.90 7.58 25.90
CA GLU A 259 5.82 8.48 26.60
C GLU A 259 5.51 9.95 26.28
N ASP A 260 5.39 10.30 24.99
CA ASP A 260 5.05 11.66 24.52
C ASP A 260 3.70 12.15 25.06
N ALA A 261 2.68 11.28 25.08
CA ALA A 261 1.36 11.61 25.61
C ALA A 261 1.29 11.60 27.15
N GLY A 262 2.30 11.05 27.84
CA GLY A 262 2.33 10.94 29.29
C GLY A 262 1.29 9.99 29.89
N VAL A 263 0.90 8.93 29.15
CA VAL A 263 -0.16 7.97 29.55
C VAL A 263 0.31 6.52 29.40
N THR A 264 -0.36 5.59 30.09
CA THR A 264 -0.11 4.15 29.97
C THR A 264 -1.18 3.45 29.12
N LEU A 265 -0.85 2.27 28.57
CA LEU A 265 -1.81 1.44 27.83
C LEU A 265 -3.11 1.14 28.59
N ARG A 266 -3.10 1.18 29.93
CA ARG A 266 -4.27 0.90 30.78
C ARG A 266 -5.22 2.08 30.94
N GLU A 267 -4.84 3.26 30.48
CA GLU A 267 -5.66 4.48 30.51
C GLU A 267 -6.39 4.72 29.18
N LEU A 268 -6.09 3.94 28.14
CA LEU A 268 -6.74 4.02 26.84
C LEU A 268 -8.20 3.54 26.95
N ASP A 269 -9.14 4.36 26.46
CA ASP A 269 -10.56 4.00 26.39
C ASP A 269 -10.88 3.14 25.15
N ALA A 270 -10.10 3.29 24.07
CA ALA A 270 -10.29 2.56 22.83
C ALA A 270 -9.04 2.54 21.94
N ILE A 271 -9.04 1.63 20.97
CA ILE A 271 -8.06 1.58 19.87
C ILE A 271 -8.78 1.80 18.54
N ALA A 272 -8.23 2.65 17.69
CA ALA A 272 -8.61 2.82 16.31
C ALA A 272 -7.47 2.32 15.39
N VAL A 273 -7.82 1.70 14.27
CA VAL A 273 -6.83 1.17 13.32
C VAL A 273 -7.31 1.30 11.89
N THR A 274 -6.41 1.65 10.99
CA THR A 274 -6.69 1.64 9.55
C THR A 274 -6.99 0.22 9.07
N ALA A 275 -8.24 -0.02 8.68
CA ALA A 275 -8.67 -1.28 8.08
C ALA A 275 -8.47 -1.31 6.56
N GLY A 276 -8.41 -0.13 5.93
CA GLY A 276 -8.20 0.06 4.49
C GLY A 276 -8.70 1.42 3.99
N PRO A 277 -8.59 1.72 2.68
CA PRO A 277 -7.80 0.99 1.68
C PRO A 277 -6.29 1.07 1.96
N GLY A 278 -5.48 0.30 1.22
CA GLY A 278 -4.02 0.26 1.41
C GLY A 278 -3.35 -1.06 1.02
N LEU A 279 -2.06 -1.18 1.26
CA LEU A 279 -1.27 -2.38 0.99
C LEU A 279 -1.66 -3.51 1.96
N SER A 280 -2.23 -4.60 1.43
CA SER A 280 -2.78 -5.70 2.26
C SER A 280 -1.82 -6.21 3.34
N GLY A 281 -0.54 -6.42 3.00
CA GLY A 281 0.46 -6.91 3.94
C GLY A 281 0.78 -5.90 5.05
N ALA A 282 0.76 -4.61 4.74
CA ALA A 282 0.97 -3.51 5.70
C ALA A 282 -0.23 -3.37 6.64
N LEU A 283 -1.45 -3.30 6.09
CA LEU A 283 -2.70 -3.23 6.85
C LEU A 283 -2.86 -4.40 7.84
N MET A 284 -2.45 -5.62 7.44
CA MET A 284 -2.50 -6.79 8.31
C MET A 284 -1.63 -6.66 9.56
N VAL A 285 -0.54 -5.88 9.53
CA VAL A 285 0.32 -5.63 10.70
C VAL A 285 -0.41 -4.76 11.71
N GLY A 286 -0.90 -3.58 11.29
CA GLY A 286 -1.68 -2.69 12.15
C GLY A 286 -2.93 -3.36 12.71
N VAL A 287 -3.75 -3.97 11.85
CA VAL A 287 -4.98 -4.68 12.26
C VAL A 287 -4.70 -5.83 13.23
N GLY A 288 -3.61 -6.58 13.01
CA GLY A 288 -3.19 -7.67 13.89
C GLY A 288 -2.80 -7.17 15.29
N ALA A 289 -1.99 -6.11 15.36
CA ALA A 289 -1.56 -5.51 16.61
C ALA A 289 -2.69 -4.81 17.37
N ALA A 290 -3.55 -4.05 16.67
CA ALA A 290 -4.71 -3.40 17.26
C ALA A 290 -5.66 -4.41 17.95
N LYS A 291 -5.90 -5.55 17.31
CA LYS A 291 -6.66 -6.66 17.92
C LYS A 291 -5.95 -7.28 19.12
N ALA A 292 -4.63 -7.48 19.04
CA ALA A 292 -3.86 -8.03 20.15
C ALA A 292 -3.91 -7.11 21.39
N LEU A 293 -3.77 -5.80 21.18
CA LEU A 293 -3.89 -4.78 22.23
C LEU A 293 -5.31 -4.72 22.80
N ALA A 294 -6.34 -4.65 21.95
CA ALA A 294 -7.74 -4.60 22.38
C ALA A 294 -8.13 -5.83 23.23
N VAL A 295 -7.69 -7.03 22.84
CA VAL A 295 -7.91 -8.28 23.61
C VAL A 295 -7.09 -8.30 24.91
N ALA A 296 -5.88 -7.76 24.92
CA ALA A 296 -5.02 -7.74 26.12
C ALA A 296 -5.46 -6.72 27.17
N LEU A 297 -6.13 -5.64 26.74
CA LEU A 297 -6.59 -4.54 27.58
C LEU A 297 -8.09 -4.62 27.92
N ASP A 298 -8.86 -5.44 27.19
CA ASP A 298 -10.34 -5.56 27.27
C ASP A 298 -11.06 -4.24 26.93
N ILE A 299 -10.60 -3.55 25.87
CA ILE A 299 -11.12 -2.25 25.43
C ILE A 299 -11.67 -2.28 23.99
N PRO A 300 -12.63 -1.39 23.66
CA PRO A 300 -13.15 -1.18 22.31
C PRO A 300 -12.09 -1.08 21.19
N LEU A 301 -12.43 -1.68 20.04
CA LEU A 301 -11.66 -1.61 18.80
C LEU A 301 -12.53 -1.07 17.65
N HIS A 302 -12.00 -0.08 16.93
CA HIS A 302 -12.63 0.49 15.73
C HIS A 302 -11.70 0.31 14.53
N GLY A 303 -12.10 -0.52 13.56
CA GLY A 303 -11.46 -0.58 12.25
C GLY A 303 -12.02 0.52 11.36
N VAL A 304 -11.20 1.47 10.92
CA VAL A 304 -11.65 2.70 10.24
C VAL A 304 -11.05 2.87 8.85
N ASN A 305 -11.69 3.72 8.05
CA ASN A 305 -11.28 4.02 6.68
C ASN A 305 -10.16 5.08 6.63
N HIS A 306 -9.04 4.74 5.99
CA HIS A 306 -7.87 5.59 5.77
C HIS A 306 -8.21 6.96 5.14
N LEU A 307 -9.02 6.95 4.08
CA LEU A 307 -9.37 8.17 3.33
C LEU A 307 -10.24 9.10 4.19
N VAL A 308 -11.15 8.54 4.98
CA VAL A 308 -11.97 9.31 5.93
C VAL A 308 -11.11 9.81 7.09
N GLY A 309 -10.07 9.06 7.47
CA GLY A 309 -9.02 9.49 8.40
C GLY A 309 -8.39 10.82 7.99
N HIS A 310 -7.94 10.97 6.74
CA HIS A 310 -7.38 12.24 6.24
C HIS A 310 -8.36 13.43 6.36
N VAL A 311 -9.66 13.21 6.21
CA VAL A 311 -10.68 14.26 6.44
C VAL A 311 -10.79 14.56 7.94
N GLY A 312 -10.73 13.52 8.79
CA GLY A 312 -10.73 13.63 10.25
C GLY A 312 -9.54 14.40 10.83
N ALA A 313 -8.44 14.57 10.09
CA ALA A 313 -7.29 15.37 10.51
C ALA A 313 -7.63 16.86 10.77
N ASP A 314 -8.64 17.43 10.10
CA ASP A 314 -9.11 18.82 10.31
C ASP A 314 -9.84 19.01 11.66
N LEU A 315 -10.23 17.92 12.34
CA LEU A 315 -10.83 17.96 13.68
C LEU A 315 -9.80 18.23 14.80
N LEU A 316 -8.51 18.04 14.53
CA LEU A 316 -7.48 18.05 15.58
C LEU A 316 -7.00 19.45 15.93
N SER A 317 -6.84 19.67 17.24
CA SER A 317 -6.14 20.81 17.81
C SER A 317 -4.70 20.44 18.20
N LEU A 318 -3.73 21.26 17.78
CA LEU A 318 -2.32 21.11 18.17
C LEU A 318 -1.97 21.88 19.46
N ASP A 319 -2.71 22.94 19.79
CA ASP A 319 -2.35 23.91 20.83
C ASP A 319 -3.19 23.76 22.12
N GLY A 320 -3.81 22.60 22.35
CA GLY A 320 -4.62 22.31 23.54
C GLY A 320 -5.97 23.03 23.65
N GLY A 321 -6.30 23.93 22.70
CA GLY A 321 -7.66 24.45 22.53
C GLY A 321 -8.62 23.41 21.97
N SER A 322 -9.93 23.69 21.96
CA SER A 322 -10.89 22.85 21.24
C SER A 322 -10.59 22.85 19.74
N GLY A 323 -10.69 21.67 19.11
CA GLY A 323 -10.53 21.52 17.67
C GLY A 323 -11.55 22.38 16.91
N ARG A 324 -11.18 22.87 15.73
CA ARG A 324 -12.14 23.63 14.92
C ARG A 324 -13.15 22.62 14.37
N PRO A 325 -14.47 22.74 14.65
CA PRO A 325 -15.43 21.78 14.14
C PRO A 325 -15.38 21.73 12.61
N LEU A 326 -15.39 20.52 12.06
CA LEU A 326 -15.55 20.29 10.63
C LEU A 326 -16.96 20.71 10.24
N GLU A 327 -17.08 21.80 9.49
CA GLU A 327 -18.37 22.28 9.03
C GLU A 327 -18.82 21.47 7.81
N THR A 328 -19.84 20.64 7.98
CA THR A 328 -20.44 19.90 6.88
C THR A 328 -21.67 20.65 6.31
N PRO A 329 -22.06 20.40 5.04
CA PRO A 329 -21.31 19.64 4.04
C PRO A 329 -20.01 20.36 3.63
N SER A 330 -19.00 19.58 3.28
CA SER A 330 -17.72 20.04 2.72
C SER A 330 -17.28 19.12 1.58
N ILE A 331 -16.60 19.67 0.57
CA ILE A 331 -15.86 18.88 -0.41
C ILE A 331 -14.46 18.64 0.16
N ALA A 332 -13.94 17.41 0.06
CA ALA A 332 -12.56 17.10 0.41
C ALA A 332 -11.80 16.61 -0.83
N LEU A 333 -10.70 17.28 -1.16
CA LEU A 333 -9.72 16.82 -2.14
C LEU A 333 -8.56 16.15 -1.40
N LEU A 334 -8.45 14.84 -1.54
CA LEU A 334 -7.39 14.02 -0.93
C LEU A 334 -6.36 13.65 -1.99
N VAL A 335 -5.10 14.01 -1.77
CA VAL A 335 -4.01 13.83 -2.75
C VAL A 335 -2.74 13.33 -2.05
N SER A 336 -2.56 12.02 -1.99
CA SER A 336 -1.39 11.36 -1.40
C SER A 336 -0.48 10.73 -2.47
N GLY A 337 0.47 9.88 -2.06
CA GLY A 337 1.28 9.07 -2.98
C GLY A 337 0.41 8.13 -3.83
N GLY A 338 -0.43 7.33 -3.17
CA GLY A 338 -1.27 6.31 -3.79
C GLY A 338 -2.72 6.73 -4.09
N HIS A 339 -3.22 7.83 -3.51
CA HIS A 339 -4.62 8.24 -3.67
C HIS A 339 -4.76 9.62 -4.33
N THR A 340 -5.78 9.77 -5.18
CA THR A 340 -6.27 11.08 -5.62
C THR A 340 -7.78 10.99 -5.77
N SER A 341 -8.50 11.52 -4.80
CA SER A 341 -9.94 11.32 -4.63
C SER A 341 -10.63 12.61 -4.24
N LEU A 342 -11.85 12.79 -4.75
CA LEU A 342 -12.72 13.91 -4.43
C LEU A 342 -13.95 13.37 -3.68
N LEU A 343 -14.10 13.78 -2.42
CA LEU A 343 -15.16 13.31 -1.54
C LEU A 343 -16.16 14.43 -1.26
N LEU A 344 -17.41 14.04 -1.03
CA LEU A 344 -18.47 14.90 -0.52
C LEU A 344 -18.88 14.39 0.86
N VAL A 345 -18.48 15.16 1.87
CA VAL A 345 -18.64 14.82 3.29
C VAL A 345 -19.83 15.62 3.84
N ARG A 346 -20.97 14.96 4.05
CA ARG A 346 -22.15 15.55 4.72
C ARG A 346 -22.18 15.22 6.20
N ASP A 347 -21.69 14.05 6.56
CA ASP A 347 -21.30 13.69 7.91
C ASP A 347 -20.07 12.78 7.85
N LEU A 348 -19.08 13.02 8.70
CA LEU A 348 -17.80 12.28 8.67
C LEU A 348 -17.96 10.80 9.03
N VAL A 349 -19.02 10.45 9.77
CA VAL A 349 -19.30 9.11 10.30
C VAL A 349 -20.36 8.38 9.47
N ASP A 350 -21.40 9.10 9.03
CA ASP A 350 -22.60 8.52 8.40
C ASP A 350 -22.74 8.77 6.89
N ASP A 351 -22.15 9.83 6.32
CA ASP A 351 -22.45 10.27 4.95
C ASP A 351 -21.21 10.89 4.26
N VAL A 352 -20.37 9.99 3.74
CA VAL A 352 -19.20 10.30 2.90
C VAL A 352 -19.40 9.66 1.53
N GLU A 353 -19.54 10.49 0.50
CA GLU A 353 -19.78 10.09 -0.88
C GLU A 353 -18.52 10.31 -1.73
N LEU A 354 -18.15 9.32 -2.56
CA LEU A 354 -17.10 9.47 -3.58
C LEU A 354 -17.67 10.19 -4.81
N LEU A 355 -17.17 11.39 -5.13
CA LEU A 355 -17.55 12.11 -6.34
C LEU A 355 -16.71 11.71 -7.56
N GLY A 356 -15.44 11.38 -7.35
CA GLY A 356 -14.53 10.92 -8.40
C GLY A 356 -13.14 10.62 -7.85
N GLU A 357 -12.39 9.83 -8.60
CA GLU A 357 -11.05 9.36 -8.22
C GLU A 357 -10.11 9.26 -9.43
N THR A 358 -8.84 8.93 -9.22
CA THR A 358 -7.96 8.62 -10.35
C THR A 358 -8.37 7.30 -10.99
N ILE A 359 -8.45 7.29 -12.33
CA ILE A 359 -8.67 6.05 -13.11
C ILE A 359 -7.36 5.38 -13.52
N ASP A 360 -6.21 6.00 -13.22
CA ASP A 360 -4.87 5.47 -13.53
C ASP A 360 -3.84 5.80 -12.42
N ASP A 361 -2.75 6.51 -12.75
CA ASP A 361 -1.72 6.90 -11.79
C ASP A 361 -2.31 7.94 -10.80
N ALA A 362 -1.98 7.86 -9.51
CA ALA A 362 -2.28 8.94 -8.56
C ALA A 362 -1.37 10.15 -8.79
N ALA A 363 -1.76 11.34 -8.31
CA ALA A 363 -0.97 12.55 -8.51
C ALA A 363 0.43 12.44 -7.89
N GLY A 364 0.55 11.95 -6.65
CA GLY A 364 1.84 11.73 -5.99
C GLY A 364 2.73 10.75 -6.74
N GLU A 365 2.17 9.61 -7.14
CA GLU A 365 2.87 8.63 -7.97
C GLU A 365 3.34 9.23 -9.32
N ALA A 366 2.55 10.12 -9.93
CA ALA A 366 2.96 10.85 -11.13
C ALA A 366 4.14 11.81 -10.86
N PHE A 367 4.21 12.47 -9.70
CA PHE A 367 5.40 13.22 -9.27
C PHE A 367 6.62 12.30 -9.15
N ASP A 368 6.51 11.13 -8.51
CA ASP A 368 7.63 10.20 -8.34
C ASP A 368 8.13 9.64 -9.67
N LYS A 369 7.19 9.26 -10.55
CA LYS A 369 7.47 8.77 -11.90
C LYS A 369 8.15 9.84 -12.77
N VAL A 370 7.74 11.11 -12.68
CA VAL A 370 8.39 12.22 -13.41
C VAL A 370 9.74 12.62 -12.79
N ALA A 371 9.88 12.58 -11.46
CA ALA A 371 11.15 12.83 -10.79
C ALA A 371 12.22 11.86 -11.28
N ARG A 372 11.87 10.57 -11.37
CA ARG A 372 12.74 9.53 -11.93
C ARG A 372 13.16 9.80 -13.38
N ILE A 373 12.23 10.22 -14.25
CA ILE A 373 12.51 10.60 -15.65
C ILE A 373 13.51 11.77 -15.72
N LEU A 374 13.44 12.71 -14.77
CA LEU A 374 14.32 13.87 -14.66
C LEU A 374 15.63 13.60 -13.92
N GLY A 375 15.89 12.36 -13.46
CA GLY A 375 17.08 12.02 -12.67
C GLY A 375 17.08 12.61 -11.26
N LEU A 376 15.91 12.97 -10.72
CA LEU A 376 15.75 13.49 -9.37
C LEU A 376 15.57 12.33 -8.35
N PRO A 377 15.96 12.53 -7.08
CA PRO A 377 15.74 11.55 -6.01
C PRO A 377 14.27 11.22 -5.74
N TYR A 378 14.04 10.06 -5.13
CA TYR A 378 12.80 9.66 -4.47
C TYR A 378 12.83 10.11 -2.99
N PRO A 379 11.71 10.55 -2.38
CA PRO A 379 10.41 10.81 -3.00
C PRO A 379 10.44 12.03 -3.93
N GLY A 380 9.76 11.94 -5.06
CA GLY A 380 9.88 12.87 -6.17
C GLY A 380 9.15 14.19 -5.98
N GLY A 381 8.02 14.19 -5.28
CA GLY A 381 7.20 15.39 -5.03
C GLY A 381 8.00 16.60 -4.50
N PRO A 382 8.71 16.49 -3.36
CA PRO A 382 9.53 17.57 -2.80
C PRO A 382 10.69 18.00 -3.70
N HIS A 383 11.26 17.07 -4.49
CA HIS A 383 12.36 17.37 -5.40
C HIS A 383 11.88 18.10 -6.66
N ILE A 384 10.73 17.73 -7.23
CA ILE A 384 10.07 18.48 -8.29
C ILE A 384 9.69 19.86 -7.80
N ASP A 385 9.07 20.01 -6.63
CA ASP A 385 8.61 21.33 -6.16
C ASP A 385 9.77 22.32 -5.99
N ARG A 386 10.91 21.84 -5.46
CA ARG A 386 12.15 22.61 -5.32
C ARG A 386 12.72 23.05 -6.66
N VAL A 387 12.86 22.14 -7.63
CA VAL A 387 13.48 22.43 -8.94
C VAL A 387 12.54 23.23 -9.85
N ALA A 388 11.22 23.06 -9.68
CA ALA A 388 10.19 23.83 -10.36
C ALA A 388 10.05 25.28 -9.87
N ALA A 389 10.72 25.68 -8.79
CA ALA A 389 10.73 27.08 -8.33
C ALA A 389 11.49 28.00 -9.31
N ASP A 390 12.50 27.48 -10.01
CA ASP A 390 13.38 28.23 -10.91
C ASP A 390 12.98 28.15 -12.40
N GLY A 391 11.84 27.53 -12.75
CA GLY A 391 11.39 27.29 -14.13
C GLY A 391 10.12 28.06 -14.53
N ASP A 392 9.89 28.28 -15.84
CA ASP A 392 8.63 28.87 -16.32
C ASP A 392 7.54 27.77 -16.45
N PRO A 393 6.44 27.83 -15.68
CA PRO A 393 5.33 26.85 -15.77
C PRO A 393 4.58 26.87 -17.11
N ARG A 394 4.91 27.80 -18.02
CA ARG A 394 4.33 27.92 -19.36
C ARG A 394 5.32 27.53 -20.48
N ALA A 395 6.56 27.17 -20.14
CA ALA A 395 7.58 26.78 -21.11
C ALA A 395 7.14 25.59 -21.98
N ILE A 396 6.42 24.63 -21.39
CA ILE A 396 5.99 23.40 -22.07
C ILE A 396 4.50 23.16 -21.83
N ARG A 397 3.72 23.09 -22.92
CA ARG A 397 2.27 22.83 -22.84
C ARG A 397 1.98 21.34 -22.70
N PHE A 398 2.14 20.80 -21.49
CA PHE A 398 1.73 19.43 -21.17
C PHE A 398 0.19 19.26 -21.12
N PRO A 399 -0.34 18.06 -21.45
CA PRO A 399 -1.78 17.80 -21.46
C PRO A 399 -2.38 17.87 -20.04
N ARG A 400 -3.67 18.21 -19.96
CA ARG A 400 -4.50 18.10 -18.76
C ARG A 400 -5.44 16.92 -18.95
N GLY A 401 -5.28 15.86 -18.17
CA GLY A 401 -6.08 14.63 -18.26
C GLY A 401 -7.56 14.90 -17.97
N LEU A 402 -8.46 14.13 -18.62
CA LEU A 402 -9.92 14.15 -18.41
C LEU A 402 -10.53 15.57 -18.29
N SER A 403 -10.05 16.48 -19.15
CA SER A 403 -10.38 17.92 -19.09
C SER A 403 -11.00 18.46 -20.40
N LEU A 404 -11.23 17.62 -21.42
CA LEU A 404 -11.98 18.02 -22.62
C LEU A 404 -13.49 17.93 -22.36
N PRO A 405 -14.36 18.68 -23.08
CA PRO A 405 -15.80 18.66 -22.84
C PRO A 405 -16.43 17.25 -22.83
N LYS A 406 -16.07 16.42 -23.81
CA LYS A 406 -16.51 15.02 -23.92
C LYS A 406 -16.05 14.12 -22.75
N ASP A 407 -14.95 14.48 -22.08
CA ASP A 407 -14.42 13.73 -20.95
C ASP A 407 -15.16 14.19 -19.69
N MET A 408 -15.35 15.51 -19.52
CA MET A 408 -16.09 16.13 -18.40
C MET A 408 -17.59 15.76 -18.35
N GLU A 409 -18.16 15.23 -19.44
CA GLU A 409 -19.52 14.65 -19.46
C GLU A 409 -19.61 13.30 -18.72
N ARG A 410 -18.52 12.52 -18.67
CA ARG A 410 -18.49 11.16 -18.07
C ARG A 410 -17.61 11.07 -16.83
N HIS A 411 -16.55 11.86 -16.82
CA HIS A 411 -15.44 11.87 -15.87
C HIS A 411 -15.30 13.28 -15.29
N ARG A 412 -16.42 13.84 -14.83
CA ARG A 412 -16.49 15.24 -14.37
C ARG A 412 -15.47 15.50 -13.26
N TYR A 413 -15.43 14.62 -12.27
CA TYR A 413 -14.58 14.74 -11.10
C TYR A 413 -13.39 13.78 -11.09
N ASP A 414 -13.36 12.77 -11.97
CA ASP A 414 -12.26 11.79 -12.04
C ASP A 414 -10.95 12.39 -12.56
N PHE A 415 -9.83 11.76 -12.18
CA PHE A 415 -8.47 12.19 -12.49
C PHE A 415 -7.73 11.18 -13.38
N SER A 416 -6.72 11.65 -14.12
CA SER A 416 -5.84 10.83 -14.97
C SER A 416 -4.51 11.56 -15.16
N PHE A 417 -3.41 10.89 -14.80
CA PHE A 417 -2.05 11.44 -14.84
C PHE A 417 -1.06 10.56 -15.62
N SER A 418 -1.39 9.30 -15.92
CA SER A 418 -0.57 8.39 -16.72
C SER A 418 -0.26 8.97 -18.11
N GLY A 419 -1.26 9.53 -18.79
CA GLY A 419 -1.08 10.22 -20.07
C GLY A 419 -0.20 11.48 -20.00
N LEU A 420 -0.20 12.18 -18.85
CA LEU A 420 0.67 13.33 -18.58
C LEU A 420 2.12 12.87 -18.40
N LYS A 421 2.37 11.84 -17.59
CA LYS A 421 3.70 11.21 -17.45
C LYS A 421 4.25 10.77 -18.81
N THR A 422 3.47 10.08 -19.64
CA THR A 422 3.93 9.66 -20.98
C THR A 422 4.26 10.85 -21.88
N ALA A 423 3.54 11.97 -21.76
CA ALA A 423 3.86 13.20 -22.48
C ALA A 423 5.18 13.83 -22.00
N VAL A 424 5.47 13.79 -20.70
CA VAL A 424 6.77 14.23 -20.13
C VAL A 424 7.90 13.32 -20.62
N ALA A 425 7.77 12.00 -20.49
CA ALA A 425 8.78 11.03 -20.95
C ALA A 425 9.18 11.26 -22.41
N ARG A 426 8.19 11.25 -23.32
CA ARG A 426 8.41 11.47 -24.76
C ARG A 426 9.02 12.84 -25.10
N TRP A 427 8.74 13.87 -24.29
CA TRP A 427 9.34 15.19 -24.48
C TRP A 427 10.82 15.19 -24.09
N VAL A 428 11.17 14.52 -22.99
CA VAL A 428 12.54 14.37 -22.50
C VAL A 428 13.36 13.48 -23.44
N GLU A 429 12.84 12.31 -23.82
CA GLU A 429 13.45 11.38 -24.80
C GLU A 429 13.79 12.11 -26.11
N LYS A 430 12.83 12.84 -26.69
CA LYS A 430 13.03 13.58 -27.94
C LYS A 430 14.14 14.64 -27.86
N ARG A 431 14.34 15.28 -26.70
CA ARG A 431 15.45 16.23 -26.49
C ARG A 431 16.79 15.49 -26.42
N GLN A 432 16.83 14.38 -25.68
CA GLN A 432 18.02 13.54 -25.52
C GLN A 432 18.47 12.93 -26.86
N ASP A 433 17.54 12.40 -27.66
CA ASP A 433 17.79 11.87 -29.02
C ASP A 433 18.33 12.96 -29.97
N ALA A 434 17.91 14.21 -29.79
CA ALA A 434 18.41 15.36 -30.55
C ALA A 434 19.77 15.88 -30.05
N GLY A 435 20.32 15.32 -28.96
CA GLY A 435 21.53 15.81 -28.30
C GLY A 435 21.36 17.15 -27.59
N GLU A 436 20.10 17.56 -27.32
CA GLU A 436 19.78 18.83 -26.68
C GLU A 436 19.71 18.69 -25.15
N PRO A 437 20.16 19.70 -24.37
CA PRO A 437 20.02 19.69 -22.92
C PRO A 437 18.54 19.77 -22.50
N VAL A 438 18.17 18.98 -21.48
CA VAL A 438 16.83 18.99 -20.88
C VAL A 438 16.77 20.12 -19.84
N PRO A 439 15.91 21.16 -20.02
CA PRO A 439 15.73 22.21 -19.02
C PRO A 439 14.86 21.69 -17.87
N VAL A 440 15.49 20.99 -16.91
CA VAL A 440 14.80 20.27 -15.82
C VAL A 440 13.83 21.17 -15.04
N ALA A 441 14.22 22.42 -14.75
CA ALA A 441 13.37 23.39 -14.04
C ALA A 441 12.06 23.70 -14.82
N ASP A 442 12.16 23.99 -16.11
CA ASP A 442 10.99 24.26 -16.98
C ASP A 442 10.09 23.04 -17.14
N VAL A 443 10.67 21.84 -17.24
CA VAL A 443 9.89 20.58 -17.29
C VAL A 443 9.16 20.35 -15.98
N ALA A 444 9.85 20.48 -14.85
CA ALA A 444 9.28 20.32 -13.51
C ALA A 444 8.17 21.35 -13.24
N ALA A 445 8.39 22.63 -13.59
CA ALA A 445 7.41 23.70 -13.44
C ALA A 445 6.18 23.48 -14.33
N SER A 446 6.38 23.16 -15.61
CA SER A 446 5.29 22.91 -16.56
C SER A 446 4.47 21.66 -16.22
N PHE A 447 5.12 20.61 -15.69
CA PHE A 447 4.47 19.39 -15.21
C PHE A 447 3.66 19.65 -13.94
N ARG A 448 4.28 20.28 -12.91
CA ARG A 448 3.62 20.66 -11.66
C ARG A 448 2.37 21.49 -11.95
N GLU A 449 2.47 22.50 -12.81
CA GLU A 449 1.33 23.34 -13.18
C GLU A 449 0.22 22.53 -13.86
N ALA A 450 0.55 21.51 -14.68
CA ALA A 450 -0.45 20.64 -15.29
C ALA A 450 -1.21 19.77 -14.28
N VAL A 451 -0.52 19.22 -13.27
CA VAL A 451 -1.14 18.45 -12.18
C VAL A 451 -2.04 19.33 -11.33
N VAL A 452 -1.50 20.45 -10.81
CA VAL A 452 -2.20 21.40 -9.94
C VAL A 452 -3.48 21.94 -10.61
N ASP A 453 -3.39 22.26 -11.91
CA ASP A 453 -4.49 22.79 -12.71
C ASP A 453 -5.67 21.80 -12.82
N VAL A 454 -5.41 20.51 -13.06
CA VAL A 454 -6.46 19.47 -13.11
C VAL A 454 -7.10 19.28 -11.73
N LEU A 455 -6.29 19.12 -10.68
CA LEU A 455 -6.73 18.91 -9.30
C LEU A 455 -7.71 20.00 -8.86
N LEU A 456 -7.30 21.26 -8.98
CA LEU A 456 -8.07 22.38 -8.46
C LEU A 456 -9.25 22.78 -9.35
N THR A 457 -9.16 22.56 -10.67
CA THR A 457 -10.33 22.77 -11.55
C THR A 457 -11.48 21.85 -11.17
N LYS A 458 -11.20 20.57 -10.93
CA LYS A 458 -12.24 19.58 -10.57
C LYS A 458 -12.78 19.78 -9.15
N ALA A 459 -11.91 20.11 -8.18
CA ALA A 459 -12.34 20.39 -6.82
C ALA A 459 -13.21 21.66 -6.70
N VAL A 460 -12.82 22.77 -7.36
CA VAL A 460 -13.63 24.00 -7.39
C VAL A 460 -14.94 23.78 -8.15
N ALA A 461 -14.91 23.01 -9.26
CA ALA A 461 -16.14 22.65 -9.97
C ALA A 461 -17.13 21.91 -9.05
N ALA A 462 -16.69 20.88 -8.31
CA ALA A 462 -17.57 20.15 -7.39
C ALA A 462 -18.15 21.05 -6.28
N CYS A 463 -17.37 21.97 -5.72
CA CYS A 463 -17.88 22.96 -4.76
C CYS A 463 -19.02 23.79 -5.37
N VAL A 464 -18.83 24.30 -6.60
CA VAL A 464 -19.82 25.11 -7.30
C VAL A 464 -21.06 24.28 -7.70
N ASP A 465 -20.86 23.10 -8.27
CA ASP A 465 -21.91 22.21 -8.79
C ASP A 465 -22.82 21.68 -7.68
N HIS A 466 -22.26 21.39 -6.50
CA HIS A 466 -23.02 20.92 -5.33
C HIS A 466 -23.45 22.07 -4.39
N GLY A 467 -23.09 23.33 -4.68
CA GLY A 467 -23.46 24.50 -3.88
C GLY A 467 -22.79 24.55 -2.50
N ILE A 468 -21.58 24.01 -2.37
CA ILE A 468 -20.86 23.85 -1.11
C ILE A 468 -19.73 24.89 -1.03
N PRO A 469 -19.76 25.81 -0.04
CA PRO A 469 -18.83 26.93 0.04
C PRO A 469 -17.50 26.57 0.74
N ARG A 470 -17.13 25.29 0.83
CA ARG A 470 -15.99 24.79 1.60
C ARG A 470 -15.23 23.68 0.87
N LEU A 471 -13.92 23.85 0.75
CA LEU A 471 -12.98 22.84 0.25
C LEU A 471 -11.95 22.51 1.33
N LEU A 472 -11.93 21.27 1.80
CA LEU A 472 -10.85 20.69 2.59
C LEU A 472 -9.81 20.08 1.62
N LEU A 473 -8.54 20.31 1.89
CA LEU A 473 -7.43 19.82 1.07
C LEU A 473 -6.44 19.06 1.96
N GLY A 474 -6.28 17.76 1.71
CA GLY A 474 -5.44 16.83 2.50
C GLY A 474 -4.61 15.87 1.65
N GLY A 475 -3.74 15.09 2.29
CA GLY A 475 -2.79 14.19 1.65
C GLY A 475 -1.39 14.80 1.43
N GLY A 476 -0.37 13.96 1.27
CA GLY A 476 1.03 14.39 1.19
C GLY A 476 1.38 15.37 0.06
N VAL A 477 0.65 15.38 -1.07
CA VAL A 477 0.89 16.31 -2.18
C VAL A 477 0.56 17.76 -1.80
N VAL A 478 -0.22 17.98 -0.73
CA VAL A 478 -0.53 19.31 -0.18
C VAL A 478 0.70 20.00 0.42
N ALA A 479 1.79 19.26 0.69
CA ALA A 479 3.09 19.82 1.02
C ALA A 479 3.69 20.66 -0.13
N ASN A 480 3.24 20.48 -1.37
CA ASN A 480 3.63 21.30 -2.53
C ASN A 480 3.16 22.76 -2.37
N ALA A 481 4.07 23.73 -2.46
CA ALA A 481 3.74 25.13 -2.26
C ALA A 481 2.76 25.66 -3.34
N ARG A 482 3.00 25.30 -4.60
CA ARG A 482 2.19 25.74 -5.75
C ARG A 482 0.74 25.24 -5.69
N VAL A 483 0.51 24.03 -5.16
CA VAL A 483 -0.84 23.51 -4.88
C VAL A 483 -1.59 24.45 -3.93
N ARG A 484 -0.98 24.82 -2.80
CA ARG A 484 -1.62 25.67 -1.78
C ARG A 484 -1.88 27.09 -2.27
N GLU A 485 -0.91 27.68 -2.97
CA GLU A 485 -1.05 29.01 -3.58
C GLU A 485 -2.24 29.07 -4.54
N LEU A 486 -2.29 28.15 -5.51
CA LEU A 486 -3.33 28.16 -6.54
C LEU A 486 -4.69 27.72 -5.97
N ALA A 487 -4.70 26.90 -4.92
CA ALA A 487 -5.93 26.57 -4.19
C ALA A 487 -6.52 27.81 -3.52
N ALA A 488 -5.69 28.58 -2.81
CA ALA A 488 -6.12 29.81 -2.16
C ALA A 488 -6.64 30.84 -3.19
N GLU A 489 -5.95 31.02 -4.32
CA GLU A 489 -6.38 31.90 -5.41
C GLU A 489 -7.75 31.48 -5.99
N ARG A 490 -7.89 30.21 -6.38
CA ARG A 490 -9.11 29.71 -7.06
C ARG A 490 -10.30 29.62 -6.11
N CYS A 491 -10.10 29.19 -4.86
CA CYS A 491 -11.16 29.18 -3.85
C CYS A 491 -11.64 30.59 -3.53
N ALA A 492 -10.73 31.56 -3.33
CA ALA A 492 -11.10 32.95 -3.07
C ALA A 492 -11.87 33.56 -4.27
N ALA A 493 -11.46 33.27 -5.50
CA ALA A 493 -12.16 33.73 -6.71
C ALA A 493 -13.57 33.12 -6.87
N ALA A 494 -13.80 31.92 -6.33
CA ALA A 494 -15.09 31.22 -6.35
C ALA A 494 -15.96 31.45 -5.10
N GLY A 495 -15.47 32.16 -4.08
CA GLY A 495 -16.18 32.36 -2.81
C GLY A 495 -16.22 31.13 -1.90
N ILE A 496 -15.21 30.25 -2.01
CA ILE A 496 -15.07 29.01 -1.24
C ILE A 496 -14.06 29.24 -0.10
N GLU A 497 -14.40 28.84 1.13
CA GLU A 497 -13.45 28.71 2.23
C GLU A 497 -12.53 27.50 1.98
N LEU A 498 -11.23 27.74 1.89
CA LEU A 498 -10.21 26.69 1.82
C LEU A 498 -9.75 26.34 3.23
N ARG A 499 -9.87 25.06 3.60
CA ARG A 499 -9.26 24.47 4.80
C ARG A 499 -8.11 23.55 4.41
N ILE A 500 -7.00 23.68 5.13
CA ILE A 500 -5.83 22.81 5.03
C ILE A 500 -5.42 22.49 6.46
N PRO A 501 -5.38 21.22 6.89
CA PRO A 501 -4.85 20.83 8.19
C PRO A 501 -3.39 21.29 8.36
N PRO A 502 -2.84 21.30 9.58
CA PRO A 502 -1.40 21.45 9.78
C PRO A 502 -0.62 20.49 8.89
N LEU A 503 0.48 20.95 8.27
CA LEU A 503 1.20 20.13 7.27
C LEU A 503 1.73 18.81 7.85
N SER A 504 2.01 18.76 9.15
CA SER A 504 2.39 17.57 9.92
C SER A 504 1.28 16.52 10.06
N LEU A 505 0.03 16.88 9.74
CA LEU A 505 -1.15 16.00 9.75
C LEU A 505 -1.70 15.72 8.34
N CYS A 506 -1.06 16.25 7.29
CA CYS A 506 -1.50 16.08 5.90
C CYS A 506 -1.00 14.75 5.29
N THR A 507 0.18 14.26 5.68
CA THR A 507 0.68 12.92 5.34
C THR A 507 0.06 11.85 6.24
N ASP A 508 0.22 10.59 5.88
CA ASP A 508 -0.30 9.43 6.62
C ASP A 508 0.25 9.43 8.07
N ASN A 509 -0.64 9.34 9.05
CA ASN A 509 -0.29 9.46 10.47
C ASN A 509 -1.34 8.78 11.37
N GLY A 510 -0.92 8.35 12.57
CA GLY A 510 -1.83 7.69 13.50
C GLY A 510 -2.83 8.63 14.18
N ALA A 511 -2.54 9.94 14.23
CA ALA A 511 -3.41 10.93 14.85
C ALA A 511 -4.74 11.10 14.10
N MET A 512 -4.74 11.06 12.76
CA MET A 512 -5.96 11.15 11.94
C MET A 512 -6.89 9.95 12.16
N ILE A 513 -6.31 8.77 12.42
CA ILE A 513 -7.00 7.52 12.73
C ILE A 513 -7.57 7.57 14.16
N ALA A 514 -6.79 8.07 15.12
CA ALA A 514 -7.23 8.30 16.49
C ALA A 514 -8.39 9.31 16.55
N ALA A 515 -8.32 10.40 15.77
CA ALA A 515 -9.36 11.42 15.65
C ALA A 515 -10.68 10.86 15.11
N LEU A 516 -10.62 10.06 14.04
CA LEU A 516 -11.79 9.37 13.50
C LEU A 516 -12.38 8.39 14.51
N GLY A 517 -11.54 7.61 15.21
CA GLY A 517 -11.96 6.74 16.31
C GLY A 517 -12.69 7.48 17.43
N ALA A 518 -12.12 8.59 17.93
CA ALA A 518 -12.75 9.44 18.93
C ALA A 518 -14.07 10.05 18.44
N ARG A 519 -14.16 10.41 17.14
CA ARG A 519 -15.40 10.89 16.53
C ARG A 519 -16.47 9.81 16.42
N LEU A 520 -16.11 8.56 16.09
CA LEU A 520 -17.03 7.42 16.08
C LEU A 520 -17.62 7.17 17.48
N ILE A 521 -16.76 7.11 18.50
CA ILE A 521 -17.15 6.89 19.91
C ILE A 521 -18.09 8.00 20.40
N THR A 522 -17.72 9.27 20.19
CA THR A 522 -18.55 10.42 20.58
C THR A 522 -19.87 10.54 19.79
N SER A 523 -19.97 9.89 18.63
CA SER A 523 -21.20 9.77 17.84
C SER A 523 -22.02 8.52 18.20
N GLY A 524 -21.61 7.74 19.20
CA GLY A 524 -22.33 6.55 19.68
C GLY A 524 -22.22 5.32 18.78
N ARG A 525 -21.24 5.26 17.86
CA ARG A 525 -20.98 4.06 17.04
C ARG A 525 -20.49 2.90 17.92
N ALA A 526 -21.02 1.71 17.68
CA ALA A 526 -20.55 0.49 18.32
C ALA A 526 -19.13 0.11 17.85
N PRO A 527 -18.34 -0.63 18.66
CA PRO A 527 -17.04 -1.15 18.24
C PRO A 527 -17.15 -2.22 17.15
N SER A 528 -16.13 -2.31 16.29
CA SER A 528 -16.04 -3.21 15.12
C SER A 528 -15.94 -4.71 15.44
N GLY A 529 -15.76 -5.07 16.72
CA GLY A 529 -15.43 -6.42 17.14
C GLY A 529 -14.09 -6.94 16.57
N LEU A 530 -13.90 -8.26 16.60
CA LEU A 530 -12.64 -8.90 16.17
C LEU A 530 -12.72 -9.57 14.79
N ALA A 531 -13.89 -9.58 14.14
CA ALA A 531 -14.15 -10.37 12.94
C ALA A 531 -13.67 -9.70 11.63
N PHE A 532 -13.51 -8.37 11.60
CA PHE A 532 -13.13 -7.64 10.38
C PHE A 532 -11.72 -8.00 9.88
N GLY A 533 -11.49 -7.98 8.57
CA GLY A 533 -10.17 -8.16 7.98
C GLY A 533 -9.49 -6.83 7.62
N ALA A 534 -8.26 -6.89 7.14
CA ALA A 534 -7.73 -5.83 6.29
C ALA A 534 -8.41 -5.91 4.90
N ASP A 535 -8.85 -4.77 4.37
CA ASP A 535 -9.43 -4.66 3.03
C ASP A 535 -8.67 -3.61 2.24
N SER A 536 -7.80 -4.06 1.33
CA SER A 536 -7.00 -3.18 0.47
C SER A 536 -7.82 -2.26 -0.44
N THR A 537 -9.10 -2.57 -0.63
CA THR A 537 -10.05 -1.93 -1.53
C THR A 537 -11.25 -1.31 -0.80
N LEU A 538 -11.15 -1.08 0.51
CA LEU A 538 -12.25 -0.63 1.36
C LEU A 538 -12.95 0.61 0.79
N PRO A 539 -14.23 0.53 0.35
CA PRO A 539 -14.94 1.66 -0.22
C PRO A 539 -15.06 2.81 0.80
N VAL A 540 -14.86 4.05 0.36
CA VAL A 540 -14.89 5.23 1.25
C VAL A 540 -16.25 5.45 1.96
N THR A 541 -17.32 4.90 1.39
CA THR A 541 -18.67 4.87 2.00
C THR A 541 -18.73 3.96 3.24
N VAL A 542 -17.76 3.09 3.45
CA VAL A 542 -17.59 2.26 4.65
C VAL A 542 -16.57 2.94 5.57
N VAL A 543 -17.05 3.91 6.36
CA VAL A 543 -16.22 4.69 7.31
C VAL A 543 -15.62 3.82 8.41
N GLN A 544 -16.38 2.85 8.90
CA GLN A 544 -15.99 1.87 9.92
C GLN A 544 -16.39 0.48 9.42
N VAL A 545 -15.50 -0.51 9.59
CA VAL A 545 -15.78 -1.93 9.29
C VAL A 545 -16.31 -2.65 10.53
N GLY A 546 -17.04 -3.75 10.33
CA GLY A 546 -17.66 -4.55 11.40
C GLY A 546 -19.06 -4.05 11.77
#